data_AF-A0A0G1D0J0-F1
#
_entry.id   AF-A0A0G1D0J0-F1
#
_cell.length_a   1.000
_cell.length_b   1.000
_cell.length_c   1.000
_cell.angle_alpha   90.00
_cell.angle_beta   90.00
_cell.angle_gamma   90.00
#
_symmetry.space_group_name_H-M   'P 1'
#
loop_
_entity.id
_entity.type
_entity.pdbx_description
1 polymer ?
#
loop_
_entity_poly.entity_id
_entity_poly.type
_entity_poly.pdbx_seq_one_letter_code
_entity_poly.pdbx_strand_id
1 'polypeptide(L)'
;MKKFLLILFLLVGTVLIFKNIFEAPRNTGPKIFYSVPQNTTQTAITSDLKYYDFIKDETAFKFASWVTGGIQGKDIQTGMVYEISQTMSAWQIANVLLNKANKGEPYDCDHGCPKDNFDPDLLPGGDLAPTISQKYEWVKTYEDCVKSIGPDGGQLSSEQYAQKTGIRKCVSPDSREFTQGKEGWTTAIGG
;
A
#
# COMPACT_ATOMS: atom_id res chain seq x y z
N MET A 1 21.62 20.80 -27.04
CA MET A 1 20.41 21.20 -26.29
C MET A 1 19.42 20.05 -26.04
N LYS A 2 18.87 19.35 -27.06
CA LYS A 2 17.87 18.27 -26.85
C LYS A 2 18.29 17.15 -25.87
N LYS A 3 19.53 16.67 -25.93
CA LYS A 3 20.04 15.62 -25.01
C LYS A 3 20.16 16.10 -23.55
N PHE A 4 20.53 17.37 -23.35
CA PHE A 4 20.68 17.97 -22.02
C PHE A 4 19.30 18.18 -21.36
N LEU A 5 18.30 18.58 -22.14
CA LEU A 5 16.92 18.70 -21.69
C LEU A 5 16.36 17.33 -21.26
N LEU A 6 16.65 16.27 -22.02
CA LEU A 6 16.18 14.91 -21.74
C LEU A 6 16.82 14.32 -20.47
N ILE A 7 18.11 14.58 -20.23
CA ILE A 7 18.79 14.22 -18.98
C ILE A 7 18.22 15.00 -17.79
N LEU A 8 17.94 16.29 -17.96
CA LEU A 8 17.32 17.11 -16.93
C LEU A 8 15.91 16.61 -16.58
N PHE A 9 15.09 16.27 -17.57
CA PHE A 9 13.76 15.67 -17.34
C PHE A 9 13.84 14.31 -16.65
N LEU A 10 14.82 13.47 -17.00
CA LEU A 10 15.06 12.20 -16.31
C LEU A 10 15.45 12.40 -14.85
N LEU A 11 16.35 13.35 -14.56
CA LEU A 11 16.77 13.67 -13.19
C LEU A 11 15.63 14.26 -12.34
N VAL A 12 14.85 15.17 -12.91
CA VAL A 12 13.69 15.75 -12.19
C VAL A 12 12.62 14.68 -11.98
N GLY A 13 12.37 13.84 -13.00
CA GLY A 13 11.41 12.73 -12.91
C GLY A 13 11.81 11.72 -11.82
N THR A 14 13.07 11.31 -11.77
CA THR A 14 13.54 10.39 -10.72
C THR A 14 13.46 11.00 -9.33
N VAL A 15 13.80 12.28 -9.15
CA VAL A 15 13.69 12.97 -7.86
C VAL A 15 12.24 13.08 -7.39
N LEU A 16 11.30 13.36 -8.28
CA LEU A 16 9.87 13.45 -7.94
C LEU A 16 9.30 12.09 -7.56
N ILE A 17 9.65 11.02 -8.29
CA ILE A 17 9.26 9.65 -7.95
C ILE A 17 9.87 9.27 -6.60
N PHE A 18 11.15 9.54 -6.39
CA PHE A 18 11.83 9.27 -5.13
C PHE A 18 11.20 10.02 -3.96
N LYS A 19 10.70 11.24 -4.16
CA LYS A 19 10.04 11.97 -3.06
C LYS A 19 8.69 11.34 -2.71
N ASN A 20 7.89 11.00 -3.72
CA ASN A 20 6.53 10.49 -3.53
C ASN A 20 6.49 9.14 -2.78
N ILE A 21 7.44 8.22 -3.04
CA ILE A 21 7.43 6.89 -2.41
C ILE A 21 7.68 6.92 -0.89
N PHE A 22 8.29 7.99 -0.36
CA PHE A 22 8.47 8.16 1.09
C PHE A 22 7.38 9.00 1.74
N GLU A 23 6.54 9.69 0.96
CA GLU A 23 5.45 10.51 1.50
C GLU A 23 4.37 9.64 2.15
N ALA A 24 3.59 10.26 3.03
CA ALA A 24 2.46 9.61 3.68
C ALA A 24 1.47 9.07 2.63
N PRO A 25 0.93 7.85 2.82
CA PRO A 25 -0.12 7.30 1.96
C PRO A 25 -1.39 8.17 1.93
N ARG A 26 -1.73 8.81 3.05
CA ARG A 26 -2.96 9.60 3.18
C ARG A 26 -2.68 10.99 3.76
N ASN A 27 -3.54 11.95 3.42
CA ASN A 27 -3.48 13.32 3.97
C ASN A 27 -4.23 13.47 5.30
N THR A 28 -5.11 12.52 5.62
CA THR A 28 -5.88 12.46 6.87
C THR A 28 -5.95 11.01 7.33
N GLY A 29 -6.01 10.80 8.64
CA GLY A 29 -6.04 9.48 9.25
C GLY A 29 -5.87 9.60 10.76
N PRO A 30 -6.55 8.74 11.55
CA PRO A 30 -6.35 8.74 12.98
C PRO A 30 -4.92 8.31 13.32
N LYS A 31 -4.50 8.64 14.53
CA LYS A 31 -3.37 7.96 15.14
C LYS A 31 -3.87 6.67 15.77
N ILE A 32 -3.09 5.61 15.62
CA ILE A 32 -3.42 4.27 16.09
C ILE A 32 -2.24 3.69 16.86
N PHE A 33 -2.53 2.76 17.75
CA PHE A 33 -1.53 1.98 18.46
C PHE A 33 -1.26 0.68 17.69
N TYR A 34 -0.08 0.58 17.09
CA TYR A 34 0.41 -0.61 16.39
C TYR A 34 1.17 -1.51 17.36
N SER A 35 0.61 -2.69 17.64
CA SER A 35 1.26 -3.72 18.46
C SER A 35 2.13 -4.61 17.58
N VAL A 36 3.40 -4.78 17.93
CA VAL A 36 4.32 -5.70 17.25
C VAL A 36 4.51 -6.94 18.12
N PRO A 37 4.04 -8.13 17.71
CA PRO A 37 4.23 -9.38 18.45
C PRO A 37 5.72 -9.73 18.67
N GLN A 38 6.02 -10.45 19.76
CA GLN A 38 7.41 -10.77 20.15
C GLN A 38 8.23 -11.52 19.09
N ASN A 39 7.56 -12.31 18.24
CA ASN A 39 8.19 -13.18 17.24
C ASN A 39 8.11 -12.62 15.81
N THR A 40 7.67 -11.37 15.65
CA THR A 40 7.49 -10.76 14.32
C THR A 40 8.83 -10.32 13.73
N THR A 41 9.08 -10.68 12.48
CA THR A 41 10.30 -10.28 11.77
C THR A 41 10.19 -8.85 11.22
N GLN A 42 11.33 -8.18 10.98
CA GLN A 42 11.33 -6.88 10.28
C GLN A 42 10.62 -6.93 8.92
N THR A 43 10.74 -8.05 8.20
CA THR A 43 10.06 -8.26 6.92
C THR A 43 8.55 -8.31 7.10
N ALA A 44 8.06 -9.04 8.11
CA ALA A 44 6.64 -9.10 8.42
C ALA A 44 6.09 -7.73 8.83
N ILE A 45 6.78 -7.01 9.73
CA ILE A 45 6.42 -5.63 10.11
C ILE A 45 6.32 -4.73 8.89
N THR A 46 7.29 -4.82 7.98
CA THR A 46 7.27 -4.01 6.74
C THR A 46 6.09 -4.38 5.85
N SER A 47 5.80 -5.68 5.73
CA SER A 47 4.69 -6.18 4.93
C SER A 47 3.34 -5.73 5.50
N ASP A 48 3.16 -5.79 6.83
CA ASP A 48 1.95 -5.31 7.51
C ASP A 48 1.76 -3.81 7.28
N LEU A 49 2.80 -3.00 7.51
CA LEU A 49 2.73 -1.56 7.26
C LEU A 49 2.37 -1.26 5.81
N LYS A 50 2.82 -2.07 4.86
CA LYS A 50 2.49 -1.90 3.44
C LYS A 50 1.05 -2.34 3.15
N TYR A 51 0.62 -3.45 3.71
CA TYR A 51 -0.70 -4.03 3.51
C TYR A 51 -1.81 -3.11 4.03
N TYR A 52 -1.63 -2.51 5.21
CA TYR A 52 -2.59 -1.60 5.82
C TYR A 52 -2.37 -0.12 5.45
N ASP A 53 -1.67 0.16 4.34
CA ASP A 53 -1.45 1.52 3.83
C ASP A 53 -0.83 2.51 4.84
N PHE A 54 0.05 2.04 5.73
CA PHE A 54 0.89 2.93 6.55
C PHE A 54 2.13 3.38 5.78
N ILE A 55 2.59 2.60 4.80
CA ILE A 55 3.67 2.97 3.87
C ILE A 55 3.25 2.74 2.41
N LYS A 56 3.75 3.57 1.50
CA LYS A 56 3.50 3.41 0.06
C LYS A 56 4.34 2.31 -0.58
N ASP A 57 5.56 2.12 -0.09
CA ASP A 57 6.53 1.22 -0.71
C ASP A 57 7.44 0.57 0.35
N GLU A 58 7.60 -0.75 0.28
CA GLU A 58 8.43 -1.48 1.23
C GLU A 58 9.92 -1.15 1.10
N THR A 59 10.41 -0.91 -0.12
CA THR A 59 11.83 -0.62 -0.37
C THR A 59 12.18 0.76 0.17
N ALA A 60 11.29 1.74 -0.04
CA ALA A 60 11.42 3.07 0.55
C ALA A 60 11.45 2.98 2.08
N PHE A 61 10.54 2.22 2.70
CA PHE A 61 10.55 2.05 4.15
C PHE A 61 11.82 1.34 4.66
N LYS A 62 12.25 0.24 4.02
CA LYS A 62 13.50 -0.46 4.36
C LYS A 62 14.69 0.50 4.29
N PHE A 63 14.76 1.34 3.26
CA PHE A 63 15.80 2.36 3.13
C PHE A 63 15.70 3.42 4.25
N ALA A 64 14.50 3.93 4.53
CA ALA A 64 14.28 4.90 5.59
C ALA A 64 14.68 4.35 6.97
N SER A 65 14.32 3.10 7.26
CA SER A 65 14.71 2.38 8.48
C SER A 65 16.20 2.16 8.58
N TRP A 66 16.86 1.76 7.48
CA TRP A 66 18.31 1.61 7.43
C TRP A 66 19.04 2.93 7.73
N VAL A 67 18.64 4.03 7.09
CA VAL A 67 19.23 5.35 7.34
C VAL A 67 18.95 5.83 8.77
N THR A 68 17.72 5.66 9.25
CA THR A 68 17.29 6.11 10.59
C THR A 68 17.94 5.29 11.71
N GLY A 69 18.20 4.00 11.48
CA GLY A 69 18.90 3.12 12.41
C GLY A 69 20.40 3.41 12.55
N GLY A 70 20.98 4.18 11.63
CA GLY A 70 22.39 4.55 11.65
C GLY A 70 23.34 3.37 11.41
N ILE A 71 24.65 3.65 11.51
CA ILE A 71 25.75 2.72 11.16
C ILE A 71 25.71 1.42 12.00
N GLN A 72 25.19 1.49 13.24
CA GLN A 72 25.13 0.33 14.12
C GLN A 72 23.98 -0.63 13.80
N GLY A 73 23.02 -0.22 12.95
CA GLY A 73 21.83 -0.99 12.69
C GLY A 73 20.93 -1.05 13.92
N LYS A 74 19.81 -0.34 13.89
CA LYS A 74 18.79 -0.45 14.94
C LYS A 74 17.64 -1.28 14.41
N ASP A 75 17.27 -2.29 15.17
CA ASP A 75 16.09 -3.10 14.87
C ASP A 75 14.84 -2.54 15.57
N ILE A 76 13.70 -2.80 14.95
CA ILE A 76 12.38 -2.53 15.54
C ILE A 76 12.21 -3.50 16.70
N GLN A 77 11.85 -2.97 17.88
CA GLN A 77 11.65 -3.79 19.07
C GLN A 77 10.34 -4.54 18.97
N THR A 78 10.41 -5.87 19.09
CA THR A 78 9.23 -6.73 19.14
C THR A 78 8.64 -6.77 20.55
N GLY A 79 7.37 -7.13 20.68
CA GLY A 79 6.63 -7.09 21.95
C GLY A 79 6.34 -5.67 22.45
N MET A 80 6.36 -4.68 21.56
CA MET A 80 6.18 -3.27 21.87
C MET A 80 4.97 -2.69 21.14
N VAL A 81 4.47 -1.57 21.66
CA VAL A 81 3.39 -0.79 21.04
C VAL A 81 3.93 0.53 20.53
N TYR A 82 3.46 0.95 19.36
CA TYR A 82 3.91 2.15 18.65
C TYR A 82 2.73 3.02 18.23
N GLU A 83 2.81 4.32 18.44
CA GLU A 83 1.77 5.25 17.95
C GLU A 83 2.10 5.70 16.52
N ILE A 84 1.36 5.21 15.53
CA ILE A 84 1.57 5.51 14.10
C ILE A 84 0.31 6.07 13.45
N SER A 85 0.43 6.59 12.23
CA SER A 85 -0.72 7.05 11.44
C SER A 85 -0.44 6.94 9.95
N GLN A 86 -1.46 6.71 9.13
CA GLN A 86 -1.37 6.71 7.66
C GLN A 86 -1.02 8.09 7.08
N THR A 87 -1.01 9.14 7.91
CA THR A 87 -0.52 10.48 7.56
C THR A 87 0.96 10.69 7.83
N MET A 88 1.67 9.67 8.34
CA MET A 88 3.11 9.73 8.55
C MET A 88 3.84 9.28 7.29
N SER A 89 4.91 10.01 6.93
CA SER A 89 5.88 9.57 5.93
C SER A 89 6.63 8.31 6.40
N ALA A 90 7.21 7.57 5.45
CA ALA A 90 8.06 6.42 5.73
C ALA A 90 9.19 6.76 6.73
N TRP A 91 9.75 7.99 6.63
CA TRP A 91 10.76 8.51 7.56
C TRP A 91 10.23 8.68 8.98
N GLN A 92 9.03 9.22 9.14
CA GLN A 92 8.41 9.40 10.44
C GLN A 92 8.07 8.05 11.08
N ILE A 93 7.54 7.11 10.31
CA ILE A 93 7.23 5.75 10.78
C ILE A 93 8.52 5.03 11.19
N ALA A 94 9.57 5.07 10.37
CA ALA A 94 10.87 4.49 10.71
C ALA A 94 11.42 5.06 12.03
N ASN A 95 11.34 6.39 12.21
CA ASN A 95 11.77 7.02 13.46
C ASN A 95 10.93 6.59 14.67
N VAL A 96 9.62 6.43 14.52
CA VAL A 96 8.76 5.92 15.59
C VAL A 96 9.14 4.49 15.97
N LEU A 97 9.20 3.59 14.99
CA LEU A 97 9.43 2.16 15.22
C LEU A 97 10.83 1.87 15.80
N LEU A 98 11.83 2.66 15.39
CA LEU A 98 13.20 2.50 15.85
C LEU A 98 13.47 3.24 17.17
N ASN A 99 12.84 4.39 17.44
CA ASN A 99 13.25 5.27 18.54
C ASN A 99 12.18 5.55 19.60
N LYS A 100 10.91 5.23 19.35
CA LYS A 100 9.78 5.61 20.21
C LYS A 100 8.91 4.41 20.58
N ALA A 101 9.54 3.34 21.06
CA ALA A 101 8.80 2.22 21.63
C ALA A 101 8.09 2.68 22.91
N ASN A 102 6.78 2.50 22.96
CA ASN A 102 6.03 2.69 24.19
C ASN A 102 6.02 1.37 24.97
N LYS A 103 6.38 1.43 26.25
CA LYS A 103 6.21 0.31 27.20
C LYS A 103 4.75 0.15 27.62
N GLY A 104 3.83 0.26 26.67
CA GLY A 104 2.43 -0.13 26.91
C GLY A 104 2.37 -1.64 26.91
N GLU A 105 1.61 -2.22 27.84
CA GLU A 105 1.27 -3.64 27.72
C GLU A 105 0.51 -3.83 26.40
N PRO A 106 0.78 -4.91 25.63
CA PRO A 106 -0.06 -5.29 24.50
C PRO A 106 -1.51 -5.33 24.99
N TYR A 107 -2.42 -4.65 24.28
CA TYR A 107 -3.82 -4.64 24.69
C TYR A 107 -4.36 -6.07 24.69
N ASP A 108 -4.87 -6.52 25.83
CA ASP A 108 -5.64 -7.76 25.93
C ASP A 108 -6.95 -7.58 25.16
N CYS A 109 -7.02 -8.24 24.01
CA CYS A 109 -8.17 -8.19 23.10
C CYS A 109 -9.17 -9.34 23.33
N ASP A 110 -9.07 -10.11 24.42
CA ASP A 110 -9.97 -11.24 24.71
C ASP A 110 -11.45 -10.83 24.82
N HIS A 111 -11.73 -9.54 25.03
CA HIS A 111 -13.07 -8.97 25.13
C HIS A 111 -13.35 -7.86 24.09
N GLY A 112 -12.55 -7.83 23.02
CA GLY A 112 -12.63 -6.85 21.93
C GLY A 112 -11.55 -5.77 22.02
N CYS A 113 -10.92 -5.47 20.89
CA CYS A 113 -9.90 -4.43 20.82
C CYS A 113 -10.55 -3.02 20.79
N PRO A 114 -9.94 -2.01 21.42
CA PRO A 114 -10.29 -0.61 21.18
C PRO A 114 -10.18 -0.27 19.69
N LYS A 115 -11.06 0.58 19.17
CA LYS A 115 -11.08 0.97 17.74
C LYS A 115 -9.77 1.63 17.25
N ASP A 116 -8.99 2.16 18.17
CA ASP A 116 -7.72 2.85 17.88
C ASP A 116 -6.50 1.91 18.01
N ASN A 117 -6.72 0.60 18.23
CA ASN A 117 -5.67 -0.40 18.32
C ASN A 117 -5.57 -1.21 17.01
N PHE A 118 -4.35 -1.38 16.54
CA PHE A 118 -4.02 -2.13 15.35
C PHE A 118 -3.10 -3.29 15.73
N ASP A 119 -3.66 -4.49 15.66
CA ASP A 119 -2.95 -5.75 15.76
C ASP A 119 -3.13 -6.50 14.43
N PRO A 120 -2.09 -6.59 13.59
CA PRO A 120 -2.17 -7.24 12.29
C PRO A 120 -2.58 -8.71 12.37
N ASP A 121 -2.19 -9.40 13.45
CA ASP A 121 -2.47 -10.83 13.63
C ASP A 121 -3.96 -11.06 13.93
N LEU A 122 -4.63 -10.08 14.56
CA LEU A 122 -6.04 -10.15 14.96
C LEU A 122 -7.00 -9.53 13.95
N LEU A 123 -6.52 -8.63 13.07
CA LEU A 123 -7.35 -7.89 12.12
C LEU A 123 -6.98 -8.10 10.64
N PRO A 124 -6.76 -9.35 10.15
CA PRO A 124 -6.52 -9.58 8.73
C PRO A 124 -7.73 -9.09 7.90
N GLY A 125 -7.55 -7.98 7.18
CA GLY A 125 -8.61 -7.34 6.40
C GLY A 125 -9.62 -6.48 7.19
N GLY A 126 -9.29 -6.07 8.42
CA GLY A 126 -10.15 -5.20 9.26
C GLY A 126 -10.32 -3.76 8.71
N ASP A 127 -11.01 -2.89 9.46
CA ASP A 127 -11.41 -1.53 9.04
C ASP A 127 -10.26 -0.60 8.55
N LEU A 128 -9.01 -0.96 8.85
CA LEU A 128 -7.82 -0.24 8.42
C LEU A 128 -7.26 -0.72 7.08
N ALA A 129 -7.65 -1.92 6.63
CA ALA A 129 -7.24 -2.46 5.34
C ALA A 129 -7.82 -1.61 4.20
N PRO A 130 -7.08 -1.43 3.10
CA PRO A 130 -7.61 -0.74 1.93
C PRO A 130 -8.86 -1.45 1.41
N THR A 131 -9.91 -0.66 1.13
CA THR A 131 -11.08 -1.16 0.39
C THR A 131 -10.65 -1.69 -0.97
N ILE A 132 -11.45 -2.58 -1.58
CA ILE A 132 -11.18 -3.07 -2.94
C ILE A 132 -11.01 -1.89 -3.91
N SER A 133 -11.84 -0.85 -3.82
CA SER A 133 -11.71 0.34 -4.67
C SER A 133 -10.37 1.07 -4.47
N GLN A 134 -9.91 1.25 -3.23
CA GLN A 134 -8.61 1.87 -2.94
C GLN A 134 -7.43 1.03 -3.44
N LYS A 135 -7.50 -0.30 -3.24
CA LYS A 135 -6.46 -1.24 -3.70
C LYS A 135 -6.27 -1.20 -5.22
N TYR A 136 -7.34 -0.91 -5.97
CA TYR A 136 -7.30 -0.86 -7.44
C TYR A 136 -7.37 0.57 -8.02
N GLU A 137 -7.18 1.63 -7.24
CA GLU A 137 -7.23 3.03 -7.73
C GLU A 137 -6.22 3.31 -8.87
N TRP A 138 -5.10 2.56 -8.89
CA TRP A 138 -4.10 2.62 -9.97
C TRP A 138 -4.59 2.07 -11.31
N VAL A 139 -5.64 1.25 -11.31
CA VAL A 139 -6.21 0.65 -12.53
C VAL A 139 -6.97 1.71 -13.31
N LYS A 140 -6.40 2.22 -14.40
CA LYS A 140 -7.01 3.32 -15.19
C LYS A 140 -7.27 2.95 -16.64
N THR A 141 -6.69 1.85 -17.11
CA THR A 141 -6.74 1.41 -18.51
C THR A 141 -7.06 -0.07 -18.62
N TYR A 142 -7.37 -0.52 -19.83
CA TYR A 142 -7.53 -1.94 -20.13
C TYR A 142 -6.27 -2.73 -19.75
N GLU A 143 -5.10 -2.20 -20.08
CA GLU A 143 -3.80 -2.80 -19.78
C GLU A 143 -3.58 -2.91 -18.28
N ASP A 144 -3.95 -1.89 -17.50
CA ASP A 144 -3.88 -1.95 -16.04
C ASP A 144 -4.85 -2.99 -15.48
N CYS A 145 -6.06 -3.08 -16.04
CA CYS A 145 -7.06 -4.05 -15.62
C CYS A 145 -6.56 -5.48 -15.87
N VAL A 146 -5.97 -5.75 -17.04
CA VAL A 146 -5.38 -7.07 -17.34
C VAL A 146 -4.27 -7.41 -16.34
N LYS A 147 -3.43 -6.45 -15.95
CA LYS A 147 -2.40 -6.64 -14.92
C LYS A 147 -2.99 -6.86 -13.52
N SER A 148 -4.19 -6.35 -13.26
CA SER A 148 -4.88 -6.50 -11.98
C SER A 148 -5.60 -7.85 -11.81
N ILE A 149 -5.70 -8.67 -12.87
CA ILE A 149 -6.27 -10.01 -12.82
C ILE A 149 -5.40 -10.89 -11.91
N GLY A 150 -5.99 -11.50 -10.88
CA GLY A 150 -5.27 -12.29 -9.88
C GLY A 150 -6.20 -13.03 -8.93
N PRO A 151 -5.68 -13.51 -7.77
CA PRO A 151 -6.46 -14.28 -6.79
C PRO A 151 -7.63 -13.49 -6.18
N ASP A 152 -7.58 -12.16 -6.25
CA ASP A 152 -8.59 -11.25 -5.72
C ASP A 152 -9.80 -11.04 -6.65
N GLY A 153 -9.80 -11.69 -7.82
CA GLY A 153 -10.95 -11.72 -8.74
C GLY A 153 -10.99 -10.56 -9.74
N GLY A 154 -11.07 -10.89 -11.02
CA GLY A 154 -11.23 -9.98 -12.16
C GLY A 154 -11.47 -10.85 -13.40
N GLN A 155 -12.06 -10.30 -14.47
CA GLN A 155 -12.47 -11.11 -15.61
C GLN A 155 -12.15 -10.47 -16.95
N LEU A 156 -11.71 -11.29 -17.89
CA LEU A 156 -11.58 -10.92 -19.30
C LEU A 156 -12.78 -11.46 -20.07
N SER A 157 -13.24 -10.68 -21.07
CA SER A 157 -14.15 -11.21 -22.09
C SER A 157 -13.52 -12.43 -22.76
N SER A 158 -14.33 -13.46 -23.06
CA SER A 158 -13.83 -14.66 -23.72
C SER A 158 -13.27 -14.37 -25.12
N GLU A 159 -12.29 -15.18 -25.55
CA GLU A 159 -11.73 -15.08 -26.91
C GLU A 159 -12.81 -15.28 -27.98
N GLN A 160 -13.81 -16.12 -27.72
CA GLN A 160 -14.94 -16.31 -28.63
C GLN A 160 -15.80 -15.04 -28.78
N TYR A 161 -16.02 -14.30 -27.70
CA TYR A 161 -16.71 -13.01 -27.75
C TYR A 161 -15.89 -11.98 -28.54
N ALA A 162 -14.58 -11.93 -28.29
CA ALA A 162 -13.66 -11.06 -29.02
C ALA A 162 -13.63 -11.37 -30.52
N GLN A 163 -13.62 -12.64 -30.91
CA GLN A 163 -13.67 -13.04 -32.33
C GLN A 163 -14.97 -12.63 -33.02
N LYS A 164 -16.11 -12.70 -32.31
CA LYS A 164 -17.42 -12.35 -32.87
C LYS A 164 -17.66 -10.85 -32.98
N THR A 165 -17.17 -10.07 -32.01
CA THR A 165 -17.49 -8.64 -31.89
C THR A 165 -16.34 -7.72 -32.24
N GLY A 166 -15.11 -8.24 -32.26
CA GLY A 166 -13.89 -7.44 -32.31
C GLY A 166 -13.57 -6.70 -31.01
N ILE A 167 -14.32 -6.96 -29.93
CA ILE A 167 -14.23 -6.20 -28.68
C ILE A 167 -13.62 -7.09 -27.59
N ARG A 168 -12.52 -6.62 -26.98
CA ARG A 168 -11.98 -7.18 -25.75
C ARG A 168 -12.31 -6.29 -24.56
N LYS A 169 -12.86 -6.89 -23.51
CA LYS A 169 -13.23 -6.22 -22.26
C LYS A 169 -12.49 -6.82 -21.08
N CYS A 170 -12.20 -5.98 -20.10
CA CYS A 170 -11.65 -6.38 -18.81
C CYS A 170 -12.50 -5.75 -17.71
N VAL A 171 -12.92 -6.54 -16.74
CA VAL A 171 -13.60 -6.09 -15.52
C VAL A 171 -12.59 -6.16 -14.39
N SER A 172 -12.26 -4.99 -13.82
CA SER A 172 -11.35 -4.90 -12.69
C SER A 172 -12.00 -5.45 -11.41
N PRO A 173 -11.19 -5.81 -10.40
CA PRO A 173 -11.72 -6.35 -9.15
C PRO A 173 -12.66 -5.40 -8.40
N ASP A 174 -12.54 -4.09 -8.63
CA ASP A 174 -13.44 -3.07 -8.12
C ASP A 174 -14.61 -2.73 -9.05
N SER A 175 -14.96 -3.64 -9.97
CA SER A 175 -16.16 -3.58 -10.84
C SER A 175 -16.16 -2.48 -11.91
N ARG A 176 -14.99 -1.97 -12.33
CA ARG A 176 -14.89 -1.08 -13.50
C ARG A 176 -14.65 -1.89 -14.77
N GLU A 177 -15.25 -1.48 -15.88
CA GLU A 177 -15.08 -2.13 -17.18
C GLU A 177 -14.18 -1.30 -18.09
N PHE A 178 -13.21 -1.96 -18.72
CA PHE A 178 -12.29 -1.39 -19.69
C PHE A 178 -12.45 -2.10 -21.02
N THR A 179 -12.60 -1.34 -22.11
CA THR A 179 -12.59 -1.87 -23.48
C THR A 179 -11.24 -1.59 -24.14
N GLN A 180 -10.60 -2.61 -24.69
CA GLN A 180 -9.31 -2.45 -25.36
C GLN A 180 -9.42 -1.47 -26.54
N GLY A 181 -8.54 -0.47 -26.57
CA GLY A 181 -8.46 0.50 -27.68
C GLY A 181 -9.54 1.60 -27.68
N LYS A 182 -10.33 1.75 -26.62
CA LYS A 182 -11.23 2.89 -26.42
C LYS A 182 -10.80 3.71 -25.20
N GLU A 183 -10.64 5.01 -25.34
CA GLU A 183 -10.42 5.92 -24.22
C GLU A 183 -11.77 6.28 -23.55
N GLY A 184 -11.84 6.21 -22.22
CA GLY A 184 -13.03 6.56 -21.43
C GLY A 184 -13.72 5.36 -20.76
N TRP A 185 -14.25 5.59 -19.55
CA TRP A 185 -14.83 4.57 -18.68
C TRP A 185 -16.33 4.38 -18.92
N THR A 186 -16.79 3.14 -18.78
CA THR A 186 -18.21 2.81 -18.59
C THR A 186 -18.35 1.98 -17.33
N THR A 187 -19.21 2.39 -16.40
CA THR A 187 -19.57 1.58 -15.22
C THR A 187 -20.13 0.25 -15.71
N ALA A 188 -19.64 -0.87 -15.18
CA ALA A 188 -20.17 -2.19 -15.53
C ALA A 188 -21.64 -2.26 -15.08
N ILE A 189 -22.56 -2.30 -16.05
CA ILE A 189 -23.98 -2.48 -15.76
C ILE A 189 -24.20 -3.98 -15.61
N GLY A 190 -24.08 -4.47 -14.37
CA GLY A 190 -24.62 -5.73 -13.86
C GLY A 190 -24.39 -7.00 -14.68
N GLY A 191 -23.56 -7.90 -14.14
CA GLY A 191 -23.65 -9.34 -14.37
C GLY A 191 -24.02 -10.02 -13.06
#